data_AF-A0A6B3FM12-F1
#
_entry.id   AF-A0A6B3FM12-F1
#
_cell.length_a   1.000
_cell.length_b   1.000
_cell.length_c   1.000
_cell.angle_alpha   90.00
_cell.angle_beta   90.00
_cell.angle_gamma   90.00
#
_symmetry.space_group_name_H-M   'P 1'
#
loop_
_entity.id
_entity.type
_entity.pdbx_description
1 polymer ?
#
loop_
_entity_poly.entity_id
_entity_poly.type
_entity_poly.pdbx_seq_one_letter_code
_entity_poly.pdbx_strand_id
1 'polypeptide(L)'
;KELVGGRTPCLLGQDNLLPTASKLGWRYDASSPGGRQMWPVKRGGVWDLPLQAMPFPGHSFEVLSMDYNILANQSQNSTKGMPSRYPGWRKQATDAYLAGFQRAYESNRAPFYIGNHFEEWNGGIYMDAVEEVIKKVADKDDVRLVSFRQYVDWLDAQDPAVLDKLRTLEVGQAPAGGWNSFFKQA
;
A
#
# COMPACT_ATOMS: atom_id res chain seq x y z
N LYS A 1 -18.82 -14.85 -4.78
CA LYS A 1 -17.83 -15.13 -5.86
C LYS A 1 -16.44 -14.97 -5.25
N GLU A 2 -15.45 -15.76 -5.67
CA GLU A 2 -14.09 -15.61 -5.16
C GLU A 2 -13.36 -14.40 -5.77
N LEU A 3 -13.51 -14.18 -7.08
CA LEU A 3 -13.04 -12.97 -7.74
C LEU A 3 -13.98 -11.79 -7.46
N VAL A 4 -13.49 -10.81 -6.69
CA VAL A 4 -14.25 -9.62 -6.26
C VAL A 4 -13.50 -8.30 -6.46
N GLY A 5 -12.42 -8.30 -7.23
CA GLY A 5 -11.66 -7.09 -7.54
C GLY A 5 -10.45 -7.37 -8.41
N GLY A 6 -9.71 -6.33 -8.74
CA GLY A 6 -8.55 -6.45 -9.63
C GLY A 6 -7.70 -5.18 -9.69
N ARG A 7 -6.71 -5.21 -10.58
CA ARG A 7 -5.83 -4.11 -10.92
C ARG A 7 -5.61 -4.13 -12.42
N THR A 8 -5.71 -2.98 -13.08
CA THR A 8 -5.41 -2.86 -14.51
C THR A 8 -3.90 -2.89 -14.76
N PRO A 9 -3.47 -3.36 -15.95
CA PRO A 9 -2.08 -3.25 -16.37
C PRO A 9 -1.57 -1.81 -16.26
N CYS A 10 -0.35 -1.65 -15.75
CA CYS A 10 0.34 -0.37 -15.61
C CYS A 10 -0.37 0.69 -14.76
N LEU A 11 -1.41 0.33 -13.98
CA LEU A 11 -2.25 1.29 -13.21
C LEU A 11 -3.00 2.29 -14.12
N LEU A 12 -3.34 1.88 -15.35
CA LEU A 12 -3.99 2.74 -16.34
C LEU A 12 -5.39 2.25 -16.70
N GLY A 13 -6.28 3.17 -17.07
CA GLY A 13 -7.61 2.82 -17.59
C GLY A 13 -8.68 2.52 -16.52
N GLN A 14 -8.45 2.91 -15.26
CA GLN A 14 -9.40 2.71 -14.17
C GLN A 14 -10.80 3.27 -14.50
N ASP A 15 -10.88 4.46 -15.08
CA ASP A 15 -12.14 5.13 -15.42
C ASP A 15 -13.00 4.32 -16.41
N ASN A 16 -12.36 3.57 -17.30
CA ASN A 16 -13.03 2.66 -18.23
C ASN A 16 -13.42 1.33 -17.56
N LEU A 17 -12.65 0.88 -16.56
CA LEU A 17 -12.91 -0.36 -15.83
C LEU A 17 -14.10 -0.22 -14.86
N LEU A 18 -14.14 0.85 -14.06
CA LEU A 18 -15.05 0.98 -12.92
C LEU A 18 -16.54 0.79 -13.24
N PRO A 19 -17.09 1.32 -14.35
CA PRO A 19 -18.50 1.09 -14.70
C PRO A 19 -18.82 -0.39 -14.90
N THR A 20 -17.90 -1.15 -15.50
CA THR A 20 -18.05 -2.59 -15.73
C THR A 20 -17.83 -3.37 -14.43
N ALA A 21 -16.79 -3.03 -13.67
CA ALA A 21 -16.50 -3.66 -12.38
C ALA A 21 -17.69 -3.55 -11.41
N SER A 22 -18.28 -2.35 -11.31
CA SER A 22 -19.48 -2.08 -10.49
C SER A 22 -20.68 -2.94 -10.93
N LYS A 23 -20.98 -3.00 -12.24
CA LYS A 23 -22.06 -3.85 -12.79
C LYS A 23 -21.85 -5.35 -12.54
N LEU A 24 -20.59 -5.81 -12.51
CA LEU A 24 -20.24 -7.20 -12.22
C LEU A 24 -20.24 -7.53 -10.72
N GLY A 25 -20.45 -6.53 -9.87
CA GLY A 25 -20.45 -6.67 -8.41
C GLY A 25 -19.05 -6.81 -7.83
N TRP A 26 -18.01 -6.24 -8.48
CA TRP A 26 -16.69 -6.14 -7.86
C TRP A 26 -16.75 -5.19 -6.67
N ARG A 27 -15.97 -5.52 -5.65
CA ARG A 27 -15.94 -4.81 -4.36
C ARG A 27 -14.76 -3.87 -4.23
N TYR A 28 -13.65 -4.15 -4.93
CA TYR A 28 -12.50 -3.27 -4.95
C TYR A 28 -11.83 -3.18 -6.32
N ASP A 29 -11.10 -2.09 -6.52
CA ASP A 29 -10.15 -1.88 -7.59
C ASP A 29 -8.85 -1.34 -6.98
N ALA A 30 -7.71 -1.83 -7.46
CA ALA A 30 -6.40 -1.41 -7.00
C ALA A 30 -5.57 -0.73 -8.09
N SER A 31 -6.23 -0.09 -9.05
CA SER A 31 -5.64 0.45 -10.28
C SER A 31 -5.29 1.93 -10.20
N SER A 32 -5.73 2.65 -9.17
CA SER A 32 -5.44 4.08 -9.03
C SER A 32 -3.91 4.34 -9.10
N PRO A 33 -3.47 5.34 -9.89
CA PRO A 33 -2.06 5.60 -10.14
C PRO A 33 -1.39 6.30 -8.96
N GLY A 34 -1.15 5.52 -7.90
CA GLY A 34 -0.61 6.02 -6.64
C GLY A 34 -1.62 6.77 -5.79
N GLY A 35 -1.39 6.77 -4.49
CA GLY A 35 -2.24 7.42 -3.51
C GLY A 35 -1.44 7.85 -2.28
N ARG A 36 -2.03 8.76 -1.52
CA ARG A 36 -1.57 9.08 -0.17
C ARG A 36 -1.79 7.86 0.73
N GLN A 37 -0.95 7.69 1.75
CA GLN A 37 -1.14 6.64 2.76
C GLN A 37 -2.29 7.01 3.71
N MET A 38 -3.52 6.91 3.20
CA MET A 38 -4.78 7.32 3.82
C MET A 38 -5.79 6.17 3.76
N TRP A 39 -6.84 6.25 4.58
CA TRP A 39 -7.95 5.30 4.51
C TRP A 39 -8.72 5.42 3.18
N PRO A 40 -9.16 4.29 2.58
CA PRO A 40 -9.71 4.28 1.23
C PRO A 40 -11.12 4.87 1.18
N VAL A 41 -11.51 5.28 -0.01
CA VAL A 41 -12.87 5.72 -0.36
C VAL A 41 -13.45 4.83 -1.45
N LYS A 42 -14.76 4.92 -1.69
CA LYS A 42 -15.37 4.26 -2.86
C LYS A 42 -15.33 5.20 -4.07
N ARG A 43 -14.99 4.67 -5.24
CA ARG A 43 -15.09 5.32 -6.54
C ARG A 43 -16.02 4.48 -7.44
N GLY A 44 -17.11 5.07 -7.91
CA GLY A 44 -18.10 4.33 -8.72
C GLY A 44 -18.77 3.16 -7.99
N GLY A 45 -18.88 3.23 -6.65
CA GLY A 45 -19.44 2.17 -5.80
C GLY A 45 -18.46 1.04 -5.44
N VAL A 46 -17.21 1.11 -5.92
CA VAL A 46 -16.15 0.11 -5.70
C VAL A 46 -15.09 0.72 -4.77
N TRP A 47 -14.56 -0.03 -3.81
CA TRP A 47 -13.45 0.44 -2.97
C TRP A 47 -12.21 0.73 -3.82
N ASP A 48 -11.69 1.95 -3.73
CA ASP A 48 -10.46 2.36 -4.41
C ASP A 48 -9.25 2.12 -3.50
N LEU A 49 -8.36 1.22 -3.92
CA LEU A 49 -7.17 0.80 -3.19
C LEU A 49 -5.92 1.21 -3.99
N PRO A 50 -5.43 2.45 -3.89
CA PRO A 50 -4.21 2.91 -4.56
C PRO A 50 -2.94 2.51 -3.81
N LEU A 51 -1.87 2.13 -4.53
CA LEU A 51 -0.54 1.97 -3.93
C LEU A 51 -0.14 3.24 -3.19
N GLN A 52 0.37 3.10 -1.98
CA GLN A 52 0.73 4.26 -1.18
C GLN A 52 2.11 4.78 -1.58
N ALA A 53 2.25 6.10 -1.69
CA ALA A 53 3.56 6.75 -1.69
C ALA A 53 4.20 6.60 -0.29
N MET A 54 5.48 6.28 -0.24
CA MET A 54 6.24 6.04 1.00
C MET A 54 7.59 6.76 0.97
N PRO A 55 8.16 7.10 2.14
CA PRO A 55 9.48 7.70 2.22
C PRO A 55 10.52 6.85 1.49
N PHE A 56 11.41 7.49 0.73
CA PHE A 56 12.45 6.80 -0.01
C PHE A 56 13.84 7.27 0.48
N PRO A 57 14.50 6.49 1.39
CA PRO A 57 15.75 6.93 2.02
C PRO A 57 16.82 7.32 1.01
N GLY A 58 17.47 8.48 1.23
CA GLY A 58 18.45 9.04 0.31
C GLY A 58 17.85 9.91 -0.81
N HIS A 59 16.53 10.10 -0.82
CA HIS A 59 15.82 10.98 -1.75
C HIS A 59 14.92 11.97 -1.01
N SER A 60 14.62 13.10 -1.66
CA SER A 60 13.70 14.14 -1.15
C SER A 60 12.24 13.90 -1.52
N PHE A 61 11.96 12.85 -2.30
CA PHE A 61 10.62 12.50 -2.78
C PHE A 61 10.18 11.14 -2.25
N GLU A 62 8.88 10.87 -2.36
CA GLU A 62 8.29 9.58 -2.01
C GLU A 62 8.17 8.67 -3.22
N VAL A 63 8.44 7.39 -3.02
CA VAL A 63 8.30 6.36 -4.05
C VAL A 63 7.02 5.58 -3.82
N LEU A 64 6.36 5.07 -4.87
CA LEU A 64 5.24 4.16 -4.66
C LEU A 64 5.74 2.87 -4.01
N SER A 65 4.89 2.27 -3.18
CA SER A 65 5.07 0.96 -2.51
C SER A 65 5.09 -0.21 -3.50
N MET A 66 5.89 -0.10 -4.56
CA MET A 66 6.06 -1.11 -5.60
C MET A 66 7.53 -1.24 -6.00
N ASP A 67 8.00 -2.47 -6.12
CA ASP A 67 9.36 -2.82 -6.56
C ASP A 67 9.79 -2.13 -7.86
N TYR A 68 8.93 -2.08 -8.89
CA TYR A 68 9.23 -1.40 -10.15
C TYR A 68 9.59 0.07 -9.95
N ASN A 69 8.88 0.80 -9.09
CA ASN A 69 9.16 2.21 -8.83
C ASN A 69 10.50 2.40 -8.11
N ILE A 70 10.89 1.48 -7.24
CA ILE A 70 12.21 1.52 -6.59
C ILE A 70 13.30 1.17 -7.62
N LEU A 71 13.11 0.12 -8.41
CA LEU A 71 13.99 -0.29 -9.49
C LEU A 71 14.26 0.84 -10.47
N ALA A 72 13.21 1.50 -10.95
CA ALA A 72 13.29 2.63 -11.87
C ALA A 72 14.26 3.72 -11.35
N ASN A 73 14.21 4.02 -10.05
CA ASN A 73 15.05 5.03 -9.44
C ASN A 73 16.47 4.54 -9.07
N GLN A 74 16.64 3.24 -8.79
CA GLN A 74 17.94 2.67 -8.43
C GLN A 74 18.81 2.35 -9.65
N SER A 75 18.21 1.75 -10.68
CA SER A 75 18.92 1.18 -11.84
C SER A 75 18.45 1.73 -13.19
N GLN A 76 17.67 2.82 -13.21
CA GLN A 76 17.16 3.44 -14.45
C GLN A 76 16.40 2.43 -15.33
N ASN A 77 15.48 1.68 -14.73
CA ASN A 77 14.68 0.62 -15.35
C ASN A 77 15.47 -0.63 -15.81
N SER A 78 16.78 -0.71 -15.58
CA SER A 78 17.52 -1.95 -15.84
C SER A 78 17.17 -3.02 -14.82
N THR A 79 16.74 -4.19 -15.29
CA THR A 79 16.52 -5.39 -14.46
C THR A 79 17.82 -6.16 -14.19
N LYS A 80 18.94 -5.71 -14.76
CA LYS A 80 20.29 -6.27 -14.60
C LYS A 80 21.30 -5.14 -14.39
N GLY A 81 21.03 -4.29 -13.40
CA GLY A 81 21.92 -3.20 -12.99
C GLY A 81 23.24 -3.71 -12.41
N MET A 82 24.11 -2.80 -11.99
CA MET A 82 25.46 -3.11 -11.51
C MET A 82 25.43 -3.95 -10.21
N PRO A 83 25.92 -5.22 -10.21
CA PRO A 83 25.80 -6.12 -9.05
C PRO A 83 26.45 -5.62 -7.77
N SER A 84 27.53 -4.83 -7.88
CA SER A 84 28.19 -4.23 -6.71
C SER A 84 27.29 -3.25 -5.94
N ARG A 85 26.19 -2.77 -6.54
CA ARG A 85 25.21 -1.90 -5.87
C ARG A 85 24.08 -2.67 -5.18
N TYR A 86 23.88 -3.95 -5.50
CA TYR A 86 22.74 -4.74 -5.02
C TYR A 86 22.59 -4.75 -3.49
N PRO A 87 23.67 -4.89 -2.68
CA PRO A 87 23.52 -4.84 -1.22
C PRO A 87 22.91 -3.52 -0.73
N GLY A 88 23.36 -2.38 -1.29
CA GLY A 88 22.84 -1.06 -0.94
C GLY A 88 21.41 -0.85 -1.42
N TRP A 89 21.09 -1.29 -2.64
CA TRP A 89 19.74 -1.19 -3.20
C TRP A 89 18.72 -2.05 -2.48
N ARG A 90 19.07 -3.28 -2.11
CA ARG A 90 18.25 -4.16 -1.27
C ARG A 90 17.95 -3.50 0.08
N LYS A 91 18.98 -2.92 0.72
CA LYS A 91 18.81 -2.22 1.99
C LYS A 91 17.87 -1.03 1.84
N GLN A 92 18.08 -0.17 0.84
CA GLN A 92 17.24 1.00 0.59
C GLN A 92 15.78 0.60 0.31
N ALA A 93 15.54 -0.47 -0.45
CA ALA A 93 14.20 -0.99 -0.71
C ALA A 93 13.52 -1.48 0.58
N THR A 94 14.24 -2.28 1.39
CA THR A 94 13.76 -2.76 2.70
C THR A 94 13.42 -1.59 3.62
N ASP A 95 14.32 -0.61 3.73
CA ASP A 95 14.14 0.56 4.57
C ASP A 95 12.95 1.43 4.11
N ALA A 96 12.73 1.56 2.80
CA ALA A 96 11.59 2.31 2.26
C ALA A 96 10.25 1.65 2.63
N TYR A 97 10.14 0.33 2.47
CA TYR A 97 8.95 -0.42 2.88
C TYR A 97 8.71 -0.34 4.39
N LEU A 98 9.76 -0.48 5.21
CA LEU A 98 9.65 -0.34 6.67
C LEU A 98 9.26 1.07 7.08
N ALA A 99 9.78 2.11 6.42
CA ALA A 99 9.39 3.49 6.70
C ALA A 99 7.92 3.75 6.35
N GLY A 100 7.44 3.21 5.22
CA GLY A 100 6.02 3.22 4.86
C GLY A 100 5.15 2.54 5.92
N PHE A 101 5.52 1.33 6.32
CA PHE A 101 4.82 0.60 7.39
C PHE A 101 4.82 1.38 8.71
N GLN A 102 5.99 1.83 9.18
CA GLN A 102 6.15 2.50 10.47
C GLN A 102 5.33 3.79 10.52
N ARG A 103 5.34 4.58 9.44
CA ARG A 103 4.52 5.79 9.36
C ARG A 103 3.05 5.49 9.59
N ALA A 104 2.45 4.51 8.90
CA ALA A 104 1.05 4.15 9.14
C ALA A 104 0.83 3.57 10.55
N TYR A 105 1.73 2.68 10.98
CA TYR A 105 1.63 1.96 12.25
C TYR A 105 1.65 2.89 13.48
N GLU A 106 2.45 3.95 13.43
CA GLU A 106 2.59 4.90 14.53
C GLU A 106 1.63 6.11 14.43
N SER A 107 0.89 6.23 13.32
CA SER A 107 0.03 7.39 13.07
C SER A 107 -1.42 7.03 12.71
N ASN A 108 -1.88 7.28 11.50
CA ASN A 108 -3.28 7.20 11.07
C ASN A 108 -3.79 5.76 10.89
N ARG A 109 -2.92 4.75 11.00
CA ARG A 109 -3.24 3.32 10.79
C ARG A 109 -3.84 3.01 9.43
N ALA A 110 -3.60 3.88 8.43
CA ALA A 110 -4.05 3.63 7.07
C ALA A 110 -3.45 2.31 6.55
N PRO A 111 -4.23 1.49 5.82
CA PRO A 111 -3.74 0.22 5.32
C PRO A 111 -2.53 0.35 4.39
N PHE A 112 -1.56 -0.54 4.55
CA PHE A 112 -0.30 -0.55 3.81
C PHE A 112 -0.11 -1.89 3.10
N TYR A 113 0.28 -1.84 1.82
CA TYR A 113 0.60 -3.05 1.06
C TYR A 113 1.68 -2.77 0.02
N ILE A 114 2.41 -3.83 -0.34
CA ILE A 114 3.54 -3.77 -1.26
C ILE A 114 3.12 -4.43 -2.58
N GLY A 115 3.19 -3.67 -3.68
CA GLY A 115 3.16 -4.22 -5.03
C GLY A 115 4.50 -4.87 -5.36
N ASN A 116 4.48 -6.13 -5.78
CA ASN A 116 5.68 -6.83 -6.18
C ASN A 116 5.38 -7.70 -7.42
N HIS A 117 6.33 -7.78 -8.34
CA HIS A 117 6.18 -8.50 -9.61
C HIS A 117 6.61 -9.98 -9.52
N PHE A 118 7.18 -10.43 -8.40
CA PHE A 118 7.67 -11.80 -8.21
C PHE A 118 8.78 -12.17 -9.21
N GLU A 119 9.63 -11.19 -9.54
CA GLU A 119 10.71 -11.31 -10.52
C GLU A 119 12.08 -11.25 -9.85
N GLU A 120 13.11 -11.83 -10.50
CA GLU A 120 14.50 -11.79 -10.03
C GLU A 120 15.27 -10.52 -10.45
N TRP A 121 14.57 -9.41 -10.63
CA TRP A 121 15.19 -8.16 -11.06
C TRP A 121 16.31 -7.72 -10.13
N ASN A 122 17.43 -7.29 -10.72
CA ASN A 122 18.65 -6.92 -10.02
C ASN A 122 19.10 -8.01 -9.03
N GLY A 123 19.00 -9.28 -9.43
CA GLY A 123 19.41 -10.42 -8.61
C GLY A 123 18.45 -10.75 -7.47
N GLY A 124 17.16 -10.44 -7.62
CA GLY A 124 16.11 -10.79 -6.65
C GLY A 124 16.02 -9.87 -5.43
N ILE A 125 16.76 -8.75 -5.40
CA ILE A 125 16.85 -7.88 -4.23
C ILE A 125 15.51 -7.34 -3.72
N TYR A 126 14.50 -7.20 -4.58
CA TYR A 126 13.18 -6.70 -4.19
C TYR A 126 12.33 -7.78 -3.52
N MET A 127 12.51 -9.05 -3.90
CA MET A 127 11.90 -10.18 -3.21
C MET A 127 12.51 -10.37 -1.83
N ASP A 128 13.85 -10.35 -1.72
CA ASP A 128 14.55 -10.34 -0.43
C ASP A 128 14.04 -9.22 0.48
N ALA A 129 13.85 -8.01 -0.08
CA ALA A 129 13.37 -6.86 0.69
C ALA A 129 11.96 -7.08 1.25
N VAL A 130 11.05 -7.66 0.47
CA VAL A 130 9.69 -8.00 0.95
C VAL A 130 9.74 -9.08 2.04
N GLU A 131 10.55 -10.12 1.86
CA GLU A 131 10.74 -11.17 2.87
C GLU A 131 11.21 -10.57 4.21
N GLU A 132 12.23 -9.71 4.16
CA GLU A 132 12.79 -9.06 5.35
C GLU A 132 11.80 -8.11 6.04
N VAL A 133 10.93 -7.44 5.28
CA VAL A 133 9.86 -6.62 5.84
C VAL A 133 8.85 -7.51 6.58
N ILE A 134 8.39 -8.59 5.96
CA ILE A 134 7.40 -9.49 6.56
C ILE A 134 7.90 -10.05 7.89
N LYS A 135 9.16 -10.53 7.95
CA LYS A 135 9.78 -11.01 9.20
C LYS A 135 9.77 -9.97 10.34
N LYS A 136 9.83 -8.67 10.02
CA LYS A 136 9.89 -7.59 11.01
C LYS A 136 8.52 -7.08 11.47
N VAL A 137 7.48 -7.29 10.65
CA VAL A 137 6.15 -6.72 10.90
C VAL A 137 5.10 -7.76 11.30
N ALA A 138 5.27 -9.02 10.91
CA ALA A 138 4.26 -10.07 11.09
C ALA A 138 3.98 -10.40 12.57
N ASP A 139 4.98 -10.30 13.44
CA ASP A 139 4.88 -10.66 14.86
C ASP A 139 4.38 -9.52 15.76
N LYS A 140 3.89 -8.42 15.18
CA LYS A 140 3.31 -7.31 15.95
C LYS A 140 1.84 -7.61 16.25
N ASP A 141 1.46 -7.55 17.54
CA ASP A 141 0.15 -7.98 18.05
C ASP A 141 -1.08 -7.39 17.32
N ASP A 142 -0.95 -6.18 16.81
CA ASP A 142 -2.00 -5.40 16.15
C ASP A 142 -1.78 -5.26 14.64
N VAL A 143 -0.94 -6.11 14.04
CA VAL A 143 -0.76 -6.24 12.59
C VAL A 143 -1.51 -7.46 12.08
N ARG A 144 -2.20 -7.30 10.95
CA ARG A 144 -2.90 -8.39 10.25
C ARG A 144 -2.46 -8.42 8.79
N LEU A 145 -1.83 -9.52 8.39
CA LEU A 145 -1.52 -9.80 6.99
C LEU A 145 -2.73 -10.48 6.35
N VAL A 146 -3.42 -9.75 5.47
CA VAL A 146 -4.72 -10.18 4.91
C VAL A 146 -4.75 -10.00 3.40
N SER A 147 -5.63 -10.77 2.74
CA SER A 147 -5.96 -10.54 1.33
C SER A 147 -6.78 -9.25 1.15
N PHE A 148 -6.81 -8.71 -0.07
CA PHE A 148 -7.69 -7.57 -0.38
C PHE A 148 -9.17 -7.89 -0.18
N ARG A 149 -9.59 -9.14 -0.34
CA ARG A 149 -10.96 -9.56 -0.02
C ARG A 149 -11.26 -9.37 1.47
N GLN A 150 -10.41 -9.91 2.35
CA GLN A 150 -10.57 -9.76 3.80
C GLN A 150 -10.48 -8.30 4.24
N TYR A 151 -9.62 -7.52 3.59
CA TYR A 151 -9.54 -6.09 3.83
C TYR A 151 -10.86 -5.38 3.50
N VAL A 152 -11.47 -5.63 2.33
CA VAL A 152 -12.76 -5.00 2.02
C VAL A 152 -13.94 -5.61 2.78
N ASP A 153 -13.83 -6.85 3.25
CA ASP A 153 -14.76 -7.43 4.23
C ASP A 153 -14.71 -6.64 5.55
N TRP A 154 -13.52 -6.30 6.02
CA TRP A 154 -13.35 -5.46 7.21
C TRP A 154 -13.93 -4.06 6.99
N LEU A 155 -13.68 -3.43 5.85
CA LEU A 155 -14.22 -2.11 5.51
C LEU A 155 -15.74 -2.11 5.46
N ASP A 156 -16.36 -3.08 4.78
CA ASP A 156 -17.81 -3.15 4.64
C ASP A 156 -18.52 -3.50 5.97
N ALA A 157 -17.80 -4.05 6.95
CA ALA A 157 -18.33 -4.31 8.29
C ALA A 157 -18.26 -3.11 9.24
N GLN A 158 -17.58 -2.02 8.87
CA GLN A 158 -17.49 -0.82 9.71
C GLN A 158 -18.76 0.04 9.61
N ASP A 159 -19.06 0.75 10.70
CA ASP A 159 -19.96 1.91 10.63
C ASP A 159 -19.35 2.95 9.67
N PRO A 160 -20.09 3.48 8.68
CA PRO A 160 -19.61 4.56 7.82
C PRO A 160 -19.00 5.74 8.59
N ALA A 161 -19.54 6.10 9.77
CA ALA A 161 -19.01 7.18 10.61
C ALA A 161 -17.59 6.89 11.11
N VAL A 162 -17.27 5.63 11.40
CA VAL A 162 -15.91 5.22 11.80
C VAL A 162 -14.93 5.44 10.64
N LEU A 163 -15.31 5.05 9.42
CA LEU A 163 -14.45 5.23 8.25
C LEU A 163 -14.30 6.70 7.87
N ASP A 164 -15.38 7.48 7.92
CA ASP A 164 -15.35 8.91 7.67
C ASP A 164 -14.43 9.61 8.65
N LYS A 165 -14.47 9.20 9.92
CA LYS A 165 -13.57 9.71 10.94
C LYS A 165 -12.12 9.33 10.68
N LEU A 166 -11.83 8.06 10.39
CA LEU A 166 -10.48 7.60 10.04
C LEU A 166 -9.89 8.37 8.85
N ARG A 167 -10.71 8.75 7.87
CA ARG A 167 -10.31 9.58 6.71
C ARG A 167 -9.94 11.02 7.07
N THR A 168 -10.25 11.51 8.27
CA THR A 168 -9.83 12.84 8.73
C THR A 168 -8.38 12.91 9.20
N LEU A 169 -7.73 11.75 9.43
CA LEU A 169 -6.32 11.69 9.83
C LEU A 169 -5.43 11.70 8.59
N GLU A 170 -4.68 12.78 8.42
CA GLU A 170 -3.70 12.96 7.35
C GLU A 170 -2.53 11.97 7.42
N VAL A 171 -1.72 11.93 6.36
CA VAL A 171 -0.53 11.08 6.29
C VAL A 171 0.41 11.42 7.44
N GLY A 172 0.76 10.42 8.25
CA GLY A 172 1.63 10.62 9.42
C GLY A 172 0.93 11.25 10.63
N GLN A 173 -0.38 11.49 10.57
CA GLN A 173 -1.13 12.09 11.68
C GLN A 173 -1.69 11.03 12.65
N ALA A 174 -1.22 11.06 13.89
CA ALA A 174 -1.85 10.32 14.98
C ALA A 174 -3.06 11.11 15.54
N PRO A 175 -4.09 10.44 16.06
CA PRO A 175 -5.22 11.12 16.70
C PRO A 175 -4.77 11.87 17.96
N ALA A 176 -5.06 13.18 18.01
CA ALA A 176 -4.79 13.98 19.20
C ALA A 176 -5.57 13.42 20.40
N GLY A 177 -4.86 13.16 21.51
CA GLY A 177 -5.46 12.53 22.70
C GLY A 177 -5.67 11.02 22.62
N GLY A 178 -5.17 10.36 21.57
CA GLY A 178 -5.17 8.90 21.42
C GLY A 178 -6.48 8.30 20.89
N TRP A 179 -6.43 7.01 20.50
CA TRP A 179 -7.51 6.30 19.81
C TRP A 179 -8.83 6.24 20.57
N ASN A 180 -8.77 6.04 21.89
CA ASN A 180 -9.99 5.99 22.72
C ASN A 180 -10.72 7.35 22.71
N SER A 181 -10.00 8.47 22.76
CA SER A 181 -10.61 9.80 22.66
C SER A 181 -11.14 10.06 21.27
N PHE A 182 -10.38 9.65 20.25
CA PHE A 182 -10.77 9.77 18.85
C PHE A 182 -12.11 9.11 18.58
N PHE A 183 -12.34 7.87 18.98
CA PHE A 183 -13.60 7.18 18.67
C PHE A 183 -14.76 7.49 19.62
N LYS A 184 -14.56 8.13 20.77
CA LYS A 184 -15.66 8.55 21.65
C LYS A 184 -16.61 9.58 21.02
N GLN A 185 -16.15 10.29 20.00
CA GLN A 185 -16.94 11.30 19.28
C GLN A 185 -17.36 10.79 17.87
N ALA A 186 -17.32 9.47 17.64
CA ALA A 186 -17.70 8.84 16.38
C ALA A 186 -19.12 8.28 16.49
#